data_AF-A0A6P5AF98-F1
#
_entry.id   AF-A0A6P5AF98-F1
#
_cell.length_a   1.000
_cell.length_b   1.000
_cell.length_c   1.000
_cell.angle_alpha   90.00
_cell.angle_beta   90.00
_cell.angle_gamma   90.00
#
_symmetry.space_group_name_H-M   'P 1'
#
loop_
_entity.id
_entity.type
_entity.pdbx_description
1 polymer ?
#
loop_
_entity_poly.entity_id
_entity_poly.type
_entity_poly.pdbx_seq_one_letter_code
_entity_poly.pdbx_strand_id
1 'polypeptide(L)'
;MTPFLLLFVALATASPVKRQTSGLDADGDGLVSQDELMNAMTLQQALTALDSDGDGFIYLPQIIELWGVGDKFYELNTDGDNHLNFTEIENGMTLMDFYNQFDFNGDGTLDQAEAYQLHYIYDVINMVTPVEVLDDNGDGLLSNLEVQSHMTYNEILTALDVDESHRLDFAELSVLLGSQTQDFINAQDDNNDGVVSFGEAHHHHANLDTLFDRLDLDNSGYIEDAESAGINAVWAAVQALPVDPADVNNV
;
A
#
# COMPACT_ATOMS: atom_id res chain seq x y z
N MET A 1 0.46 -55.67 -30.60
CA MET A 1 -0.11 -54.32 -30.69
C MET A 1 0.48 -53.51 -29.55
N THR A 2 1.23 -52.45 -29.91
CA THR A 2 1.54 -51.18 -29.20
C THR A 2 1.31 -51.03 -27.67
N PRO A 3 1.99 -50.09 -26.97
CA PRO A 3 3.41 -49.67 -27.01
C PRO A 3 4.00 -49.30 -25.60
N PHE A 4 5.28 -48.90 -25.58
CA PHE A 4 6.02 -47.93 -24.72
C PHE A 4 5.50 -47.50 -23.31
N LEU A 5 6.43 -47.42 -22.34
CA LEU A 5 6.75 -46.15 -21.63
C LEU A 5 8.04 -46.24 -20.80
N LEU A 6 9.04 -45.46 -21.24
CA LEU A 6 10.19 -45.01 -20.44
C LEU A 6 9.68 -43.99 -19.41
N LEU A 7 9.86 -44.24 -18.12
CA LEU A 7 9.68 -43.22 -17.09
C LEU A 7 11.05 -42.83 -16.54
N PHE A 8 11.63 -41.78 -17.12
CA PHE A 8 12.66 -41.00 -16.46
C PHE A 8 11.98 -40.19 -15.35
N VAL A 9 12.15 -40.60 -14.09
CA VAL A 9 11.88 -39.72 -12.95
C VAL A 9 13.09 -38.79 -12.82
N ALA A 10 13.08 -37.72 -13.59
CA ALA A 10 13.87 -36.54 -13.27
C ALA A 10 13.08 -35.78 -12.21
N LEU A 11 13.43 -35.98 -10.94
CA LEU A 11 12.97 -35.12 -9.86
C LEU A 11 13.70 -33.79 -10.07
N ALA A 12 13.01 -32.83 -10.70
CA ALA A 12 13.47 -31.46 -10.77
C ALA A 12 13.69 -30.97 -9.34
N THR A 13 14.93 -30.61 -9.03
CA THR A 13 15.22 -29.71 -7.92
C THR A 13 14.42 -28.45 -8.20
N ALA A 14 13.35 -28.22 -7.46
CA ALA A 14 12.71 -26.91 -7.42
C ALA A 14 13.76 -25.94 -6.90
N SER A 15 14.41 -25.24 -7.83
CA SER A 15 15.07 -23.98 -7.49
C SER A 15 13.97 -23.10 -6.87
N PRO A 16 14.21 -22.45 -5.72
CA PRO A 16 13.32 -21.38 -5.31
C PRO A 16 13.27 -20.42 -6.48
N VAL A 17 12.06 -20.16 -6.98
CA VAL A 17 11.83 -19.05 -7.88
C VAL A 17 12.34 -17.84 -7.10
N LYS A 18 13.46 -17.24 -7.54
CA LYS A 18 13.81 -15.90 -7.11
C LYS A 18 12.59 -15.05 -7.50
N ARG A 19 11.75 -14.68 -6.50
CA ARG A 19 10.79 -13.58 -6.64
C ARG A 19 11.62 -12.41 -7.16
N GLN A 20 11.24 -11.86 -8.30
CA GLN A 20 11.97 -10.74 -8.88
C GLN A 20 11.71 -9.50 -8.02
N THR A 21 12.59 -9.21 -7.07
CA THR A 21 12.70 -7.90 -6.39
C THR A 21 13.35 -6.84 -7.31
N SER A 22 13.29 -7.04 -8.63
CA SER A 22 14.35 -6.65 -9.58
C SER A 22 14.44 -5.17 -9.97
N GLY A 23 13.72 -4.28 -9.29
CA GLY A 23 13.75 -2.85 -9.59
C GLY A 23 14.89 -2.16 -8.88
N LEU A 24 14.72 -1.95 -7.57
CA LEU A 24 15.65 -1.25 -6.70
C LEU A 24 16.77 -2.16 -6.16
N ASP A 25 16.47 -3.42 -5.83
CA ASP A 25 17.45 -4.46 -5.44
C ASP A 25 18.08 -5.03 -6.74
N ALA A 26 19.11 -4.35 -7.22
CA ALA A 26 19.71 -4.59 -8.53
C ALA A 26 20.66 -5.80 -8.51
N ASP A 27 21.27 -6.11 -7.36
CA ASP A 27 22.14 -7.27 -7.22
C ASP A 27 21.42 -8.54 -6.73
N GLY A 28 20.18 -8.39 -6.24
CA GLY A 28 19.27 -9.46 -5.91
C GLY A 28 19.69 -10.22 -4.65
N ASP A 29 20.27 -9.53 -3.69
CA ASP A 29 20.67 -10.05 -2.38
C ASP A 29 19.55 -9.95 -1.32
N GLY A 30 18.46 -9.26 -1.65
CA GLY A 30 17.28 -9.09 -0.80
C GLY A 30 17.37 -7.93 0.18
N LEU A 31 18.38 -7.06 0.05
CA LEU A 31 18.53 -5.81 0.77
C LEU A 31 18.62 -4.67 -0.23
N VAL A 32 18.21 -3.46 0.16
CA VAL A 32 18.42 -2.26 -0.66
C VAL A 32 19.57 -1.46 -0.09
N SER A 33 20.65 -1.36 -0.87
CA SER A 33 21.81 -0.54 -0.56
C SER A 33 21.65 0.92 -0.99
N GLN A 34 22.45 1.80 -0.39
CA GLN A 34 22.53 3.21 -0.80
C GLN A 34 22.95 3.37 -2.26
N ASP A 35 23.90 2.54 -2.71
CA ASP A 35 24.40 2.58 -4.08
C ASP A 35 23.28 2.22 -5.08
N GLU A 36 22.43 1.26 -4.74
CA GLU A 36 21.28 0.90 -5.54
C GLU A 36 20.28 2.05 -5.65
N LEU A 37 19.90 2.68 -4.53
CA LEU A 37 19.00 3.84 -4.55
C LEU A 37 19.56 4.99 -5.39
N MET A 38 20.83 5.34 -5.17
CA MET A 38 21.48 6.46 -5.86
C MET A 38 21.65 6.23 -7.37
N ASN A 39 21.74 4.96 -7.80
CA ASN A 39 21.76 4.60 -9.22
C ASN A 39 20.36 4.57 -9.83
N ALA A 40 19.34 4.32 -9.01
CA ALA A 40 17.96 4.13 -9.44
C ALA A 40 17.19 5.44 -9.61
N MET A 41 17.38 6.41 -8.71
CA MET A 41 16.57 7.64 -8.70
C MET A 41 17.31 8.85 -8.14
N THR A 42 16.67 10.02 -8.25
CA THR A 42 17.06 11.28 -7.61
C THR A 42 16.03 11.68 -6.57
N LEU A 43 16.42 12.53 -5.60
CA LEU A 43 15.48 13.07 -4.61
C LEU A 43 14.27 13.74 -5.28
N GLN A 44 14.51 14.55 -6.32
CA GLN A 44 13.45 15.20 -7.07
C GLN A 44 12.44 14.20 -7.66
N GLN A 45 12.90 13.07 -8.21
CA GLN A 45 12.01 12.04 -8.74
C GLN A 45 11.22 11.36 -7.61
N ALA A 46 11.85 11.11 -6.47
CA ALA A 46 11.18 10.55 -5.31
C ALA A 46 10.07 11.47 -4.80
N LEU A 47 10.33 12.77 -4.70
CA LEU A 47 9.33 13.76 -4.31
C LEU A 47 8.18 13.86 -5.31
N THR A 48 8.47 13.80 -6.60
CA THR A 48 7.42 13.77 -7.63
C THR A 48 6.58 12.50 -7.57
N ALA A 49 7.14 11.36 -7.18
CA ALA A 49 6.38 10.13 -6.99
C ALA A 49 5.48 10.19 -5.74
N LEU A 50 5.90 10.91 -4.70
CA LEU A 50 5.11 11.11 -3.47
C LEU A 50 4.00 12.16 -3.61
N ASP A 51 4.17 13.11 -4.53
CA ASP A 51 3.19 14.14 -4.89
C ASP A 51 2.11 13.57 -5.84
N SER A 52 1.30 12.66 -5.32
CA SER A 52 0.31 11.90 -6.10
C SER A 52 -0.80 12.76 -6.70
N ASP A 53 -1.18 13.86 -6.02
CA ASP A 53 -2.18 14.82 -6.50
C ASP A 53 -1.58 15.92 -7.38
N GLY A 54 -0.25 16.03 -7.42
CA GLY A 54 0.49 16.91 -8.33
C GLY A 54 0.35 18.38 -7.97
N ASP A 55 0.04 18.69 -6.71
CA ASP A 55 -0.12 20.06 -6.22
C ASP A 55 1.24 20.72 -5.90
N GLY A 56 2.32 19.92 -5.87
CA GLY A 56 3.69 20.35 -5.63
C GLY A 56 4.03 20.48 -4.14
N PHE A 57 3.17 19.96 -3.26
CA PHE A 57 3.27 20.10 -1.82
C PHE A 57 3.17 18.77 -1.10
N ILE A 58 3.87 18.67 0.03
CA ILE A 58 3.80 17.52 0.93
C ILE A 58 3.34 18.02 2.30
N TYR A 59 2.24 17.47 2.80
CA TYR A 59 1.61 17.87 4.05
C TYR A 59 2.08 16.99 5.22
N LEU A 60 1.90 17.50 6.44
CA LEU A 60 2.30 16.80 7.67
C LEU A 60 1.76 15.35 7.77
N PRO A 61 0.49 15.04 7.42
CA PRO A 61 0.01 13.66 7.42
C PRO A 61 0.82 12.72 6.53
N GLN A 62 1.17 13.16 5.31
CA GLN A 62 1.96 12.37 4.37
C GLN A 62 3.39 12.12 4.88
N ILE A 63 3.99 13.08 5.60
CA ILE A 63 5.30 12.86 6.26
C ILE A 63 5.20 11.85 7.39
N ILE A 64 4.14 11.92 8.21
CA ILE A 64 3.90 10.94 9.28
C ILE A 64 3.67 9.56 8.69
N GLU A 65 2.99 9.46 7.55
CA GLU A 65 2.79 8.20 6.85
C GLU A 65 4.11 7.65 6.30
N LEU A 66 4.94 8.51 5.69
CA LEU A 66 6.21 8.12 5.10
C LEU A 66 7.24 7.62 6.13
N TRP A 67 7.33 8.27 7.30
CA TRP A 67 8.40 8.00 8.29
C TRP A 67 7.89 7.61 9.69
N GLY A 68 6.58 7.48 9.88
CA GLY A 68 5.95 7.21 11.18
C GLY A 68 5.94 8.40 12.14
N VAL A 69 6.65 9.50 11.84
CA VAL A 69 6.82 10.66 12.71
C VAL A 69 6.83 11.99 11.94
N GLY A 70 6.30 13.04 12.57
CA GLY A 70 6.18 14.37 11.95
C GLY A 70 7.37 15.30 12.16
N ASP A 71 8.41 14.89 12.90
CA ASP A 71 9.51 15.79 13.29
C ASP A 71 10.24 16.38 12.07
N LYS A 72 10.40 15.58 11.01
CA LYS A 72 11.03 16.04 9.77
C LYS A 72 10.23 17.10 9.03
N PHE A 73 8.91 17.10 9.15
CA PHE A 73 8.10 18.17 8.57
C PHE A 73 8.51 19.52 9.14
N TYR A 74 8.62 19.61 10.47
CA TYR A 74 9.00 20.86 11.14
C TYR A 74 10.47 21.24 10.94
N GLU A 75 11.35 20.27 10.71
CA GLU A 75 12.76 20.53 10.40
C GLU A 75 12.94 21.16 9.01
N LEU A 76 12.15 20.71 8.03
CA LEU A 76 12.26 21.13 6.64
C LEU A 76 11.41 22.38 6.32
N ASN A 77 10.35 22.63 7.08
CA ASN A 77 9.44 23.75 6.86
C ASN A 77 10.08 25.08 7.30
N THR A 78 10.65 25.81 6.35
CA THR A 78 11.48 26.99 6.62
C THR A 78 10.70 28.28 6.70
N ASP A 79 9.56 28.38 6.01
CA ASP A 79 8.71 29.56 6.02
C ASP A 79 7.57 29.51 7.05
N GLY A 80 7.37 28.34 7.67
CA GLY A 80 6.46 28.10 8.78
C GLY A 80 5.00 27.96 8.36
N ASP A 81 4.72 27.60 7.12
CA ASP A 81 3.37 27.36 6.65
C ASP A 81 2.87 25.93 6.98
N ASN A 82 1.83 25.45 6.31
CA ASN A 82 1.18 24.17 6.60
C ASN A 82 1.59 23.03 5.65
N HIS A 83 2.58 23.24 4.78
CA HIS A 83 3.06 22.22 3.85
C HIS A 83 4.59 22.30 3.71
N LEU A 84 5.15 21.41 2.89
CA LEU A 84 6.52 21.48 2.38
C LEU A 84 6.45 21.58 0.87
N ASN A 85 7.16 22.54 0.29
CA ASN A 85 7.43 22.49 -1.15
C ASN A 85 8.75 21.72 -1.43
N PHE A 86 8.94 21.29 -2.68
CA PHE A 86 10.14 20.53 -3.04
C PHE A 86 11.44 21.28 -2.76
N THR A 87 11.46 22.60 -2.92
CA THR A 87 12.67 23.41 -2.66
C THR A 87 13.05 23.40 -1.18
N GLU A 88 12.09 23.37 -0.27
CA GLU A 88 12.37 23.25 1.17
C GLU A 88 12.99 21.90 1.51
N ILE A 89 12.44 20.83 0.94
CA ILE A 89 12.97 19.48 1.13
C ILE A 89 14.38 19.38 0.54
N GLU A 90 14.58 19.77 -0.72
CA GLU A 90 15.88 19.70 -1.39
C GLU A 90 16.97 20.57 -0.75
N ASN A 91 16.59 21.67 -0.08
CA ASN A 91 17.54 22.50 0.67
C ASN A 91 17.87 21.90 2.05
N GLY A 92 16.94 21.17 2.65
CA GLY A 92 17.06 20.62 3.99
C GLY A 92 17.60 19.19 4.03
N MET A 93 17.53 18.44 2.94
CA MET A 93 17.97 17.05 2.89
C MET A 93 18.47 16.61 1.50
N THR A 94 19.33 15.61 1.50
CA THR A 94 19.78 14.90 0.29
C THR A 94 19.02 13.59 0.11
N LEU A 95 19.14 12.95 -1.07
CA LEU A 95 18.61 11.58 -1.27
C LEU A 95 19.22 10.58 -0.26
N MET A 96 20.46 10.82 0.16
CA MET A 96 21.12 10.01 1.20
C MET A 96 20.47 10.22 2.58
N ASP A 97 20.15 11.46 2.94
CA ASP A 97 19.44 11.73 4.19
C ASP A 97 18.03 11.13 4.18
N PHE A 98 17.39 11.11 2.99
CA PHE A 98 16.10 10.48 2.73
C PHE A 98 16.16 8.97 2.98
N TYR A 99 17.13 8.29 2.38
CA TYR A 99 17.40 6.86 2.63
C TYR A 99 17.59 6.57 4.12
N ASN A 100 18.39 7.37 4.82
CA ASN A 100 18.68 7.16 6.24
C ASN A 100 17.47 7.32 7.15
N GLN A 101 16.35 7.89 6.68
CA GLN A 101 15.12 7.90 7.47
C GLN A 101 14.44 6.53 7.52
N PHE A 102 14.75 5.66 6.57
CA PHE A 102 14.21 4.30 6.48
C PHE A 102 15.10 3.24 7.13
N ASP A 103 16.39 3.51 7.29
CA ASP A 103 17.36 2.64 7.98
C ASP A 103 17.17 2.71 9.50
N PHE A 104 16.08 2.14 10.00
CA PHE A 104 15.70 2.23 11.41
C PHE A 104 16.69 1.50 12.32
N ASN A 105 17.28 0.41 11.83
CA ASN A 105 18.22 -0.39 12.60
C ASN A 105 19.68 0.13 12.52
N GLY A 106 19.97 0.99 11.53
CA GLY A 106 21.26 1.66 11.35
C GLY A 106 22.38 0.76 10.84
N ASP A 107 22.05 -0.32 10.13
CA ASP A 107 23.03 -1.28 9.61
C ASP A 107 23.59 -0.90 8.23
N GLY A 108 23.06 0.17 7.62
CA GLY A 108 23.50 0.72 6.35
C GLY A 108 22.92 0.04 5.13
N THR A 109 21.97 -0.88 5.33
CA THR A 109 21.13 -1.50 4.32
C THR A 109 19.66 -1.38 4.74
N LEU A 110 18.74 -1.49 3.80
CA LEU A 110 17.31 -1.58 4.13
C LEU A 110 16.85 -3.01 3.88
N ASP A 111 16.28 -3.63 4.90
CA ASP A 111 15.53 -4.86 4.69
C ASP A 111 14.19 -4.60 3.97
N GLN A 112 13.42 -5.65 3.73
CA GLN A 112 12.16 -5.55 3.00
C GLN A 112 11.13 -4.61 3.68
N ALA A 113 11.12 -4.53 5.00
CA ALA A 113 10.20 -3.67 5.74
C ALA A 113 10.69 -2.22 5.73
N GLU A 114 12.00 -2.01 5.87
CA GLU A 114 12.63 -0.69 5.81
C GLU A 114 12.55 -0.08 4.38
N ALA A 115 12.76 -0.90 3.34
CA ALA A 115 12.78 -0.45 1.95
C ALA A 115 11.38 -0.23 1.34
N TYR A 116 10.31 -0.57 2.05
CA TYR A 116 8.92 -0.60 1.56
C TYR A 116 8.55 0.67 0.77
N GLN A 117 8.70 1.85 1.40
CA GLN A 117 8.32 3.12 0.76
C GLN A 117 9.22 3.46 -0.45
N LEU A 118 10.48 3.01 -0.44
CA LEU A 118 11.40 3.26 -1.55
C LEU A 118 11.11 2.39 -2.76
N HIS A 119 10.62 1.17 -2.55
CA HIS A 119 10.15 0.32 -3.64
C HIS A 119 8.95 0.97 -4.34
N TYR A 120 7.92 1.36 -3.60
CA TYR A 120 6.78 2.10 -4.14
C TYR A 120 7.23 3.32 -4.97
N ILE A 121 8.08 4.18 -4.39
CA ILE A 121 8.62 5.36 -5.09
C ILE A 121 9.36 4.96 -6.38
N TYR A 122 10.24 3.96 -6.31
CA TYR A 122 11.00 3.49 -7.47
C TYR A 122 10.07 3.07 -8.59
N ASP A 123 9.01 2.35 -8.26
CA ASP A 123 8.13 1.81 -9.25
C ASP A 123 7.24 2.87 -9.87
N VAL A 124 6.69 3.81 -9.09
CA VAL A 124 5.97 4.98 -9.60
C VAL A 124 6.83 5.75 -10.63
N ILE A 125 8.14 5.86 -10.39
CA ILE A 125 9.08 6.49 -11.33
C ILE A 125 9.26 5.68 -12.62
N ASN A 126 9.24 4.34 -12.53
CA ASN A 126 9.61 3.44 -13.62
C ASN A 126 8.42 2.80 -14.35
N MET A 127 7.18 3.08 -13.94
CA MET A 127 5.97 2.58 -14.60
C MET A 127 5.90 3.00 -16.08
N VAL A 128 5.79 2.02 -16.98
CA VAL A 128 5.60 2.26 -18.42
C VAL A 128 4.14 2.06 -18.87
N THR A 129 3.29 1.34 -18.12
CA THR A 129 1.82 1.24 -18.32
C THR A 129 1.21 0.36 -17.22
N PRO A 130 0.03 0.68 -16.63
CA PRO A 130 -0.58 -0.16 -15.60
C PRO A 130 -1.37 -1.32 -16.22
N VAL A 131 -1.21 -2.54 -15.66
CA VAL A 131 -2.15 -3.65 -15.86
C VAL A 131 -2.48 -4.30 -14.51
N GLU A 132 -2.90 -3.49 -13.56
CA GLU A 132 -4.00 -3.68 -12.59
C GLU A 132 -4.05 -2.35 -11.83
N VAL A 133 -5.22 -1.70 -11.69
CA VAL A 133 -5.24 -0.28 -11.23
C VAL A 133 -4.94 -0.17 -9.73
N LEU A 134 -5.05 -1.27 -8.96
CA LEU A 134 -4.74 -1.27 -7.54
C LEU A 134 -3.28 -1.67 -7.27
N ASP A 135 -2.73 -2.53 -8.12
CA ASP A 135 -1.29 -2.82 -8.24
C ASP A 135 -0.73 -1.83 -9.28
N ASP A 136 -0.70 -0.54 -8.88
CA ASP A 136 0.30 0.39 -9.42
C ASP A 136 1.67 -0.27 -9.22
N ASN A 137 2.83 0.14 -9.72
CA ASN A 137 4.03 -0.73 -9.65
C ASN A 137 4.01 -2.10 -10.38
N GLY A 138 2.96 -2.93 -10.30
CA GLY A 138 2.82 -4.21 -10.98
C GLY A 138 3.76 -5.29 -10.42
N ASP A 139 4.14 -5.20 -9.15
CA ASP A 139 5.03 -6.16 -8.49
C ASP A 139 4.28 -7.41 -7.99
N GLY A 140 2.94 -7.38 -8.06
CA GLY A 140 2.05 -8.45 -7.63
C GLY A 140 1.78 -8.47 -6.12
N LEU A 141 2.19 -7.44 -5.40
CA LEU A 141 2.01 -7.20 -3.97
C LEU A 141 1.25 -5.90 -3.79
N LEU A 142 0.14 -5.92 -3.05
CA LEU A 142 -0.59 -4.69 -2.77
C LEU A 142 -0.08 -4.06 -1.47
N SER A 143 0.50 -2.89 -1.60
CA SER A 143 0.97 -2.05 -0.50
C SER A 143 -0.19 -1.25 0.10
N ASN A 144 -0.09 -0.86 1.37
CA ASN A 144 -1.06 0.01 2.03
C ASN A 144 -1.18 1.36 1.30
N LEU A 145 -0.08 1.87 0.76
CA LEU A 145 -0.06 3.16 0.07
C LEU A 145 -0.82 3.08 -1.26
N GLU A 146 -0.70 1.98 -2.00
CA GLU A 146 -1.49 1.75 -3.20
C GLU A 146 -2.98 1.63 -2.90
N VAL A 147 -3.32 0.90 -1.84
CA VAL A 147 -4.71 0.79 -1.38
C VAL A 147 -5.29 2.16 -1.00
N GLN A 148 -4.52 3.00 -0.30
CA GLN A 148 -4.93 4.35 0.10
C GLN A 148 -4.98 5.36 -1.04
N SER A 149 -4.12 5.20 -2.04
CA SER A 149 -4.08 6.08 -3.20
C SER A 149 -5.29 5.89 -4.12
N HIS A 150 -5.91 4.71 -4.10
CA HIS A 150 -7.05 4.36 -4.97
C HIS A 150 -8.40 4.30 -4.26
N MET A 151 -8.43 4.09 -2.95
CA MET A 151 -9.67 3.95 -2.19
C MET A 151 -9.60 4.62 -0.84
N THR A 152 -10.76 5.13 -0.40
CA THR A 152 -10.98 5.55 0.98
C THR A 152 -11.70 4.48 1.78
N TYR A 153 -11.57 4.53 3.11
CA TYR A 153 -12.32 3.64 4.00
C TYR A 153 -13.84 3.73 3.79
N ASN A 154 -14.37 4.93 3.50
CA ASN A 154 -15.79 5.11 3.22
C ASN A 154 -16.23 4.44 1.93
N GLU A 155 -15.44 4.54 0.87
CA GLU A 155 -15.74 3.85 -0.40
C GLU A 155 -15.77 2.35 -0.21
N ILE A 156 -14.88 1.79 0.62
CA ILE A 156 -14.91 0.36 0.97
C ILE A 156 -16.21 0.01 1.70
N LEU A 157 -16.61 0.77 2.73
CA LEU A 157 -17.85 0.51 3.44
C LEU A 157 -19.07 0.59 2.50
N THR A 158 -19.12 1.60 1.63
CA THR A 158 -20.19 1.76 0.64
C THR A 158 -20.19 0.65 -0.41
N ALA A 159 -19.01 0.21 -0.88
CA ALA A 159 -18.90 -0.88 -1.83
C ALA A 159 -19.33 -2.24 -1.25
N LEU A 160 -19.15 -2.43 0.06
CA LEU A 160 -19.59 -3.63 0.77
C LEU A 160 -21.09 -3.65 1.07
N ASP A 161 -21.71 -2.48 1.28
CA ASP A 161 -23.14 -2.31 1.58
C ASP A 161 -24.01 -2.46 0.31
N VAL A 162 -24.10 -3.69 -0.20
CA VAL A 162 -24.75 -4.00 -1.49
C VAL A 162 -26.25 -3.69 -1.45
N ASP A 163 -26.87 -3.77 -0.28
CA ASP A 163 -28.30 -3.49 -0.10
C ASP A 163 -28.62 -2.05 0.33
N GLU A 164 -27.60 -1.18 0.40
CA GLU A 164 -27.67 0.24 0.80
C GLU A 164 -28.27 0.45 2.21
N SER A 165 -28.21 -0.55 3.09
CA SER A 165 -28.80 -0.49 4.42
C SER A 165 -27.96 0.30 5.43
N HIS A 166 -26.74 0.69 5.06
CA HIS A 166 -25.72 1.30 5.92
C HIS A 166 -25.34 0.42 7.11
N ARG A 167 -25.53 -0.89 6.96
CA ARG A 167 -25.27 -1.92 7.97
C ARG A 167 -24.66 -3.12 7.26
N LEU A 168 -23.40 -3.38 7.57
CA LEU A 168 -22.64 -4.46 6.96
C LEU A 168 -22.91 -5.77 7.70
N ASP A 169 -23.56 -6.69 7.00
CA ASP A 169 -23.80 -8.03 7.53
C ASP A 169 -22.58 -8.97 7.32
N PHE A 170 -22.69 -10.19 7.84
CA PHE A 170 -21.62 -11.18 7.70
C PHE A 170 -21.31 -11.49 6.23
N ALA A 171 -22.32 -11.59 5.37
CA ALA A 171 -22.12 -11.94 3.98
C ALA A 171 -21.36 -10.84 3.24
N GLU A 172 -21.75 -9.59 3.46
CA GLU A 172 -21.08 -8.40 2.91
C GLU A 172 -19.63 -8.30 3.39
N LEU A 173 -19.40 -8.33 4.70
CA LEU A 173 -18.04 -8.27 5.25
C LEU A 173 -17.17 -9.46 4.85
N SER A 174 -17.75 -10.64 4.60
CA SER A 174 -16.99 -11.83 4.19
C SER A 174 -16.38 -11.73 2.80
N VAL A 175 -16.89 -10.81 1.97
CA VAL A 175 -16.28 -10.50 0.66
C VAL A 175 -14.86 -9.98 0.83
N LEU A 176 -14.66 -9.08 1.78
CA LEU A 176 -13.35 -8.49 2.05
C LEU A 176 -12.53 -9.31 3.04
N LEU A 177 -13.14 -9.65 4.18
CA LEU A 177 -12.42 -10.14 5.36
C LEU A 177 -12.30 -11.66 5.42
N GLY A 178 -13.09 -12.40 4.63
CA GLY A 178 -13.08 -13.87 4.63
C GLY A 178 -13.18 -14.48 6.03
N SER A 179 -12.12 -15.14 6.50
CA SER A 179 -12.09 -15.74 7.84
C SER A 179 -12.04 -14.72 8.99
N GLN A 180 -11.62 -13.48 8.74
CA GLN A 180 -11.51 -12.41 9.73
C GLN A 180 -12.86 -11.74 10.04
N THR A 181 -13.92 -12.04 9.27
CA THR A 181 -15.21 -11.36 9.39
C THR A 181 -15.83 -11.44 10.78
N GLN A 182 -15.85 -12.64 11.39
CA GLN A 182 -16.48 -12.79 12.70
C GLN A 182 -15.74 -12.00 13.78
N ASP A 183 -14.41 -11.99 13.72
CA ASP A 183 -13.58 -11.26 14.68
C ASP A 183 -13.70 -9.75 14.49
N PHE A 184 -13.85 -9.29 13.24
CA PHE A 184 -14.16 -7.89 12.95
C PHE A 184 -15.52 -7.49 13.50
N ILE A 185 -16.58 -8.26 13.24
CA ILE A 185 -17.92 -7.99 13.79
C ILE A 185 -17.85 -7.93 15.32
N ASN A 186 -17.22 -8.91 15.97
CA ASN A 186 -17.08 -8.91 17.43
C ASN A 186 -16.31 -7.69 17.97
N ALA A 187 -15.40 -7.12 17.17
CA ALA A 187 -14.61 -5.95 17.54
C ALA A 187 -15.35 -4.63 17.30
N GLN A 188 -16.33 -4.59 16.39
CA GLN A 188 -17.00 -3.35 15.97
C GLN A 188 -18.45 -3.24 16.46
N ASP A 189 -19.17 -4.36 16.61
CA ASP A 189 -20.60 -4.43 16.96
C ASP A 189 -20.82 -4.09 18.45
N ASP A 190 -20.88 -2.79 18.76
CA ASP A 190 -21.09 -2.27 20.12
C ASP A 190 -22.44 -2.69 20.70
N ASN A 191 -23.44 -2.82 19.85
CA ASN A 191 -24.83 -3.03 20.28
C ASN A 191 -25.24 -4.51 20.29
N ASN A 192 -24.38 -5.40 19.78
CA ASN A 192 -24.55 -6.85 19.66
C ASN A 192 -25.78 -7.27 18.83
N ASP A 193 -26.10 -6.55 17.76
CA ASP A 193 -27.18 -6.90 16.83
C ASP A 193 -26.74 -7.82 15.69
N GLY A 194 -25.45 -8.15 15.64
CA GLY A 194 -24.86 -9.10 14.71
C GLY A 194 -24.48 -8.52 13.36
N VAL A 195 -24.53 -7.19 13.20
CA VAL A 195 -24.05 -6.48 12.02
C VAL A 195 -23.21 -5.27 12.44
N VAL A 196 -22.46 -4.69 11.50
CA VAL A 196 -21.66 -3.48 11.77
C VAL A 196 -22.27 -2.31 11.03
N SER A 197 -22.86 -1.37 11.75
CA SER A 197 -23.28 -0.09 11.15
C SER A 197 -22.07 0.76 10.77
N PHE A 198 -22.26 1.69 9.83
CA PHE A 198 -21.18 2.64 9.47
C PHE A 198 -20.72 3.47 10.68
N GLY A 199 -21.62 3.75 11.62
CA GLY A 199 -21.28 4.43 12.87
C GLY A 199 -20.33 3.60 13.74
N GLU A 200 -20.61 2.31 13.91
CA GLU A 200 -19.75 1.37 14.62
C GLU A 200 -18.39 1.20 13.93
N ALA A 201 -18.39 1.08 12.61
CA ALA A 201 -17.18 0.98 11.79
C ALA A 201 -16.25 2.20 11.92
N HIS A 202 -16.76 3.38 12.31
CA HIS A 202 -15.94 4.57 12.57
C HIS A 202 -15.63 4.77 14.07
N HIS A 203 -16.53 4.33 14.96
CA HIS A 203 -16.43 4.58 16.40
C HIS A 203 -15.22 3.89 17.04
N HIS A 204 -14.79 2.74 16.51
CA HIS A 204 -13.65 1.97 17.03
C HIS A 204 -12.30 2.35 16.44
N HIS A 205 -12.19 3.55 15.85
CA HIS A 205 -10.98 4.00 15.14
C HIS A 205 -10.56 3.08 13.98
N ALA A 206 -11.47 2.24 13.48
CA ALA A 206 -11.21 1.51 12.26
C ALA A 206 -11.15 2.50 11.09
N ASN A 207 -10.13 2.31 10.28
CA ASN A 207 -9.77 3.09 9.11
C ASN A 207 -9.07 2.16 8.12
N LEU A 208 -8.62 2.71 6.99
CA LEU A 208 -8.00 1.91 5.94
C LEU A 208 -6.71 1.23 6.40
N ASP A 209 -5.87 1.90 7.20
CA ASP A 209 -4.66 1.29 7.81
C ASP A 209 -5.01 0.06 8.64
N THR A 210 -5.91 0.20 9.61
CA THR A 210 -6.27 -0.93 10.51
C THR A 210 -6.97 -2.07 9.80
N LEU A 211 -7.61 -1.77 8.66
CA LEU A 211 -8.23 -2.75 7.79
C LEU A 211 -7.16 -3.47 6.97
N PHE A 212 -6.17 -2.75 6.45
CA PHE A 212 -5.01 -3.31 5.77
C PHE A 212 -4.24 -4.27 6.70
N ASP A 213 -3.88 -3.81 7.90
CA ASP A 213 -3.20 -4.62 8.93
C ASP A 213 -3.98 -5.90 9.30
N ARG A 214 -5.32 -5.87 9.18
CA ARG A 214 -6.16 -7.04 9.45
C ARG A 214 -6.18 -8.03 8.29
N LEU A 215 -6.00 -7.54 7.07
CA LEU A 215 -5.97 -8.35 5.85
C LEU A 215 -4.59 -8.96 5.62
N ASP A 216 -3.53 -8.32 6.11
CA ASP A 216 -2.16 -8.83 6.12
C ASP A 216 -2.02 -9.91 7.21
N LEU A 217 -2.24 -11.17 6.85
CA LEU A 217 -2.34 -12.26 7.82
C LEU A 217 -0.98 -12.74 8.30
N ASP A 218 0.06 -12.52 7.50
CA ASP A 218 1.43 -12.90 7.83
C ASP A 218 2.30 -11.73 8.33
N ASN A 219 1.73 -10.52 8.41
CA ASN A 219 2.38 -9.28 8.81
C ASN A 219 3.59 -8.97 7.94
N SER A 220 3.51 -9.26 6.64
CA SER A 220 4.57 -8.97 5.67
C SER A 220 4.65 -7.49 5.31
N GLY A 221 3.60 -6.72 5.60
CA GLY A 221 3.41 -5.34 5.14
C GLY A 221 2.79 -5.26 3.74
N TYR A 222 2.42 -6.41 3.15
CA TYR A 222 1.86 -6.50 1.81
C TYR A 222 0.63 -7.40 1.82
N ILE A 223 -0.29 -7.14 0.89
CA ILE A 223 -1.44 -8.00 0.63
C ILE A 223 -1.15 -8.79 -0.65
N GLU A 224 -0.98 -10.10 -0.50
CA GLU A 224 -0.55 -10.98 -1.60
C GLU A 224 -1.42 -12.23 -1.73
N ASP A 225 -1.29 -12.93 -2.87
CA ASP A 225 -1.91 -14.22 -3.16
C ASP A 225 -3.42 -14.31 -2.80
N ALA A 226 -3.75 -14.91 -1.66
CA ALA A 226 -5.12 -15.14 -1.21
C ALA A 226 -5.71 -13.96 -0.43
N GLU A 227 -4.86 -13.07 0.11
CA GLU A 227 -5.24 -11.89 0.88
C GLU A 227 -5.78 -10.81 -0.06
N SER A 228 -5.20 -10.71 -1.27
CA SER A 228 -5.60 -9.72 -2.28
C SER A 228 -6.97 -10.01 -2.92
N ALA A 229 -7.51 -11.21 -2.76
CA ALA A 229 -8.78 -11.59 -3.38
C ALA A 229 -9.96 -10.71 -2.91
N GLY A 230 -10.02 -10.40 -1.61
CA GLY A 230 -11.08 -9.60 -1.03
C GLY A 230 -10.97 -8.13 -1.43
N ILE A 231 -9.76 -7.57 -1.37
CA ILE A 231 -9.52 -6.16 -1.68
C ILE A 231 -9.73 -5.85 -3.17
N ASN A 232 -9.34 -6.76 -4.06
CA ASN A 232 -9.60 -6.63 -5.50
C ASN A 232 -11.09 -6.69 -5.83
N ALA A 233 -11.87 -7.52 -5.11
CA ALA A 233 -13.31 -7.58 -5.29
C ALA A 233 -14.00 -6.28 -4.85
N VAL A 234 -13.57 -5.71 -3.73
CA VAL A 234 -14.07 -4.41 -3.25
C VAL A 234 -13.67 -3.29 -4.20
N TRP A 235 -12.43 -3.28 -4.69
CA TRP A 235 -11.98 -2.26 -5.64
C TRP A 235 -12.79 -2.25 -6.93
N ALA A 236 -13.13 -3.41 -7.46
CA ALA A 236 -14.03 -3.51 -8.62
C ALA A 236 -15.42 -2.92 -8.34
N ALA A 237 -15.91 -3.02 -7.11
CA ALA A 237 -17.18 -2.42 -6.68
C ALA A 237 -17.05 -0.90 -6.45
N VAL A 238 -15.93 -0.42 -5.88
CA VAL A 238 -15.64 1.01 -5.72
C VAL A 238 -15.62 1.72 -7.08
N GLN A 239 -14.93 1.15 -8.09
CA GLN A 239 -14.92 1.70 -9.45
C GLN A 239 -16.30 1.74 -10.11
N ALA A 240 -17.26 0.95 -9.62
CA ALA A 240 -18.64 0.93 -10.09
C ALA A 240 -19.56 1.89 -9.33
N LEU A 241 -19.07 2.52 -8.24
CA LEU A 241 -19.84 3.53 -7.53
C LEU A 241 -20.12 4.73 -8.45
N PRO A 242 -21.34 5.30 -8.39
CA PRO A 242 -21.65 6.49 -9.15
C PRO A 242 -20.76 7.64 -8.66
N VAL A 243 -19.97 8.23 -9.56
CA VAL A 243 -19.20 9.44 -9.29
C VAL A 243 -20.15 10.50 -8.70
N ASP A 244 -19.89 10.95 -7.48
CA ASP A 244 -20.66 12.04 -6.89
C ASP A 244 -20.51 13.28 -7.78
N PRO A 245 -21.59 13.84 -8.34
CA PRO A 245 -21.52 15.08 -9.12
C PRO A 245 -20.94 16.28 -8.34
N ALA A 246 -20.72 16.18 -7.03
CA ALA A 246 -19.99 17.15 -6.24
C ALA A 246 -18.47 17.15 -6.47
N ASP A 247 -17.87 16.05 -6.92
CA ASP A 247 -16.41 15.88 -7.02
C ASP A 247 -15.82 16.36 -8.35
N VAL A 248 -16.66 16.62 -9.35
CA VAL A 248 -16.24 17.06 -10.70
C VAL A 248 -15.84 18.53 -10.77
N ASN A 249 -15.79 19.25 -9.64
CA ASN A 249 -15.52 20.70 -9.59
C ASN A 249 -14.22 21.09 -8.87
N ASN A 250 -13.33 20.14 -8.55
CA ASN A 250 -12.07 20.44 -7.88
C ASN A 250 -10.83 19.93 -8.63
N VAL A 251 -10.84 20.07 -9.96
CA VAL A 251 -9.64 20.01 -10.82
C VAL A 251 -9.17 21.43 -11.13
#